data_AF-A0A7K4KC20-F1
#
_entry.id   AF-A0A7K4KC20-F1
#
_cell.length_a   1.000
_cell.length_b   1.000
_cell.length_c   1.000
_cell.angle_alpha   90.00
_cell.angle_beta   90.00
_cell.angle_gamma   90.00
#
_symmetry.space_group_name_H-M   'P 1'
#
loop_
_entity.id
_entity.type
_entity.pdbx_description
1 polymer ?
#
loop_
_entity_poly.entity_id
_entity_poly.type
_entity_poly.pdbx_seq_one_letter_code
_entity_poly.pdbx_strand_id
1 'polypeptide(L)'
;LQANENSLLSAQLKGFPLFLHSNLALKDCSINPKSPLLYITRPSEVEKGVLPGEDWTVFQSNHSTYEPVLLAKTKSAESIPHMSVDAALHTTVMQDLGLHDGIQRVLFGNNLNFWLHKLVFVDSVSFLTGKRLSLPLDRYILVDIDDIFVGKEGTRMKVEDVKALFDTQNELRTHIPNFTFNLGYSGKFFHTGTDAEDEGDDLLLSYVKEFWWFPHMWSHMQPHLFHNQSVLAEQMTLNKKFAVEHGIPTDMGYAVAPHHSGVYPVHVQLYEAWKQVWSIKVTSTEEYPHLKPARYRRGFIHNGIMVLPRQTCGLFTHTIFYNEYPGGSSELDKIINGGELFLTVLLNPISIFMTHLSNYGNDRLGLYTFKHLVRFLNSWTNLKLQTLPPVQLAQKYFQIFSEEKDPLWQDPCEDKRHKDIWSKEKTCDRFPKLLIIGPQKTGTTALYLFLGMHPDLSSNYPSSETFEEIQFFNGHNYHKGIDWYMEFFPIPSNTTSDFYFEKSANYFDSEVAPRRAAALLPKAKVITILINPADRAYSWYQHQRAHDDPVALKFTFHEVITAGPEAAPKLRTLQNRCLVPGWYATHIERWLNNYHANQV
;
A
#
# COMPACT_ATOMS: atom_id res chain seq x y z
N LEU A 1 21.15 3.53 25.53
CA LEU A 1 21.99 4.16 26.57
C LEU A 1 22.06 5.64 26.22
N GLN A 2 21.28 6.48 26.90
CA GLN A 2 21.32 7.94 26.69
C GLN A 2 22.32 8.51 27.71
N ALA A 3 23.31 9.27 27.25
CA ALA A 3 24.30 9.90 28.12
C ALA A 3 23.67 11.13 28.80
N ASN A 4 23.78 11.24 30.12
CA ASN A 4 23.47 12.47 30.87
C ASN A 4 24.67 13.40 30.88
N GLU A 5 24.46 14.70 31.18
CA GLU A 5 25.47 15.77 31.28
C GLU A 5 26.67 15.44 32.20
N ASN A 6 26.55 14.42 33.07
CA ASN A 6 27.60 13.95 33.97
C ASN A 6 28.39 12.73 33.45
N SER A 7 28.18 12.28 32.21
CA SER A 7 28.89 11.13 31.64
C SER A 7 30.31 11.54 31.24
N LEU A 8 31.32 10.78 31.66
CA LEU A 8 32.72 10.98 31.25
C LEU A 8 32.80 11.13 29.72
N LEU A 9 33.53 12.13 29.22
CA LEU A 9 33.81 12.39 27.79
C LEU A 9 34.42 11.18 27.04
N SER A 10 34.88 10.18 27.78
CA SER A 10 35.34 8.87 27.31
C SER A 10 34.95 7.82 28.34
N ALA A 11 34.24 6.78 27.93
CA ALA A 11 33.90 5.65 28.79
C ALA A 11 34.08 4.31 28.06
N GLN A 12 34.73 3.34 28.70
CA GLN A 12 34.75 1.97 28.19
C GLN A 12 33.40 1.29 28.47
N LEU A 13 32.81 0.67 27.46
CA LEU A 13 31.60 -0.14 27.62
C LEU A 13 31.95 -1.36 28.47
N LYS A 14 31.31 -1.48 29.64
CA LYS A 14 31.61 -2.54 30.61
C LYS A 14 31.48 -3.93 29.97
N GLY A 15 32.56 -4.72 30.04
CA GLY A 15 32.61 -6.07 29.49
C GLY A 15 32.95 -6.16 28.00
N PHE A 16 33.23 -5.03 27.34
CA PHE A 16 33.60 -4.99 25.93
C PHE A 16 34.89 -4.19 25.71
N PRO A 17 35.73 -4.58 24.73
CA PRO A 17 36.90 -3.79 24.34
C PRO A 17 36.49 -2.61 23.44
N LEU A 18 35.52 -1.81 23.87
CA LEU A 18 34.92 -0.72 23.12
C LEU A 18 34.85 0.55 23.98
N PHE A 19 35.34 1.67 23.45
CA PHE A 19 35.30 2.98 24.07
C PHE A 19 34.28 3.88 23.36
N LEU A 20 33.56 4.67 24.15
CA LEU A 20 32.50 5.57 23.71
C LEU A 20 32.89 7.01 24.07
N HIS A 21 32.76 7.92 23.13
CA HIS A 21 32.92 9.36 23.34
C HIS A 21 31.65 10.09 22.92
N SER A 22 30.94 10.70 23.87
CA SER A 22 29.63 11.32 23.65
C SER A 22 29.71 12.85 23.63
N ASN A 23 28.61 13.51 23.23
CA ASN A 23 28.45 14.97 23.17
C ASN A 23 29.42 15.65 22.21
N LEU A 24 29.59 15.07 21.02
CA LEU A 24 30.40 15.65 19.96
C LEU A 24 29.54 16.32 18.89
N ALA A 25 29.97 17.51 18.48
CA ALA A 25 29.50 18.14 17.25
C ALA A 25 30.35 17.65 16.07
N LEU A 26 29.69 17.03 15.09
CA LEU A 26 30.33 16.38 13.95
C LEU A 26 29.93 17.04 12.63
N LYS A 27 30.77 16.87 11.60
CA LYS A 27 30.53 17.31 10.22
C LYS A 27 31.15 16.33 9.23
N ASP A 28 30.78 16.44 7.96
CA ASP A 28 31.38 15.72 6.84
C ASP A 28 31.44 14.20 7.08
N CYS A 29 30.30 13.52 6.89
CA CYS A 29 30.18 12.07 7.11
C CYS A 29 30.48 11.27 5.84
N SER A 30 31.34 10.27 5.95
CA SER A 30 31.79 9.39 4.87
C SER A 30 31.48 7.92 5.20
N ILE A 31 31.26 7.12 4.16
CA ILE A 31 30.98 5.68 4.29
C ILE A 31 32.29 4.92 4.05
N ASN A 32 32.61 3.95 4.91
CA ASN A 32 33.77 3.08 4.72
C ASN A 32 33.53 2.08 3.57
N PRO A 33 34.22 2.19 2.42
CA PRO A 33 33.98 1.33 1.26
C PRO A 33 34.36 -0.13 1.49
N LYS A 34 35.11 -0.44 2.55
CA LYS A 34 35.53 -1.80 2.89
C LYS A 34 34.53 -2.53 3.78
N SER A 35 33.49 -1.86 4.28
CA SER A 35 32.55 -2.47 5.21
C SER A 35 31.73 -3.57 4.51
N PRO A 36 31.76 -4.82 5.02
CA PRO A 36 30.98 -5.93 4.45
C PRO A 36 29.48 -5.80 4.73
N LEU A 37 29.08 -4.82 5.56
CA LEU A 37 27.70 -4.47 5.86
C LEU A 37 26.96 -3.93 4.63
N LEU A 38 27.66 -3.22 3.75
CA LEU A 38 27.06 -2.42 2.68
C LEU A 38 26.52 -3.31 1.57
N TYR A 39 25.25 -3.13 1.24
CA TYR A 39 24.59 -3.85 0.15
C TYR A 39 23.81 -2.89 -0.74
N ILE A 40 22.85 -2.17 -0.17
CA ILE A 40 22.14 -1.07 -0.84
C ILE A 40 22.98 0.19 -0.81
N THR A 41 23.67 0.49 0.28
CA THR A 41 24.46 1.72 0.44
C THR A 41 25.66 1.73 -0.51
N ARG A 42 25.87 2.84 -1.21
CA ARG A 42 27.05 3.06 -2.06
C ARG A 42 28.04 4.02 -1.39
N PRO A 43 29.33 3.64 -1.24
CA PRO A 43 30.32 4.44 -0.52
C PRO A 43 31.02 5.49 -1.41
N SER A 44 30.32 6.15 -2.34
CA SER A 44 30.95 7.03 -3.35
C SER A 44 31.05 8.51 -2.97
N GLU A 45 30.29 8.96 -1.97
CA GLU A 45 30.14 10.40 -1.66
C GLU A 45 30.41 10.69 -0.18
N VAL A 46 30.65 11.96 0.13
CA VAL A 46 30.75 12.49 1.49
C VAL A 46 29.57 13.43 1.73
N GLU A 47 28.83 13.19 2.81
CA GLU A 47 27.74 14.05 3.24
C GLU A 47 28.34 15.27 3.92
N LYS A 48 28.45 16.36 3.16
CA LYS A 48 29.15 17.58 3.58
C LYS A 48 28.30 18.43 4.50
N GLY A 49 28.97 19.11 5.43
CA GLY A 49 28.33 20.06 6.35
C GLY A 49 28.08 19.46 7.73
N VAL A 50 27.40 20.24 8.56
CA VAL A 50 27.19 19.92 9.99
C VAL A 50 26.15 18.81 10.12
N LEU A 51 26.48 17.77 10.89
CA LEU A 51 25.54 16.69 11.20
C LEU A 51 24.47 17.19 12.18
N PRO A 52 23.24 16.64 12.14
CA PRO A 52 22.16 17.10 13.00
C PRO A 52 22.45 16.85 14.48
N GLY A 53 22.32 17.88 15.32
CA GLY A 53 22.57 17.80 16.76
C GLY A 53 24.03 17.88 17.17
N GLU A 54 24.28 17.98 18.48
CA GLU A 54 25.62 18.03 19.08
C GLU A 54 25.84 16.89 20.11
N ASP A 55 24.91 15.93 20.16
CA ASP A 55 24.84 14.82 21.11
C ASP A 55 25.38 13.50 20.55
N TRP A 56 26.28 13.57 19.54
CA TRP A 56 26.80 12.37 18.90
C TRP A 56 27.71 11.57 19.82
N THR A 57 27.56 10.26 19.77
CA THR A 57 28.50 9.28 20.34
C THR A 57 29.34 8.66 19.23
N VAL A 58 30.66 8.62 19.42
CA VAL A 58 31.59 7.95 18.51
C VAL A 58 32.26 6.77 19.20
N PHE A 59 32.66 5.80 18.39
CA PHE A 59 33.15 4.51 18.84
C PHE A 59 34.65 4.36 18.54
N GLN A 60 35.42 3.88 19.52
CA GLN A 60 36.83 3.54 19.33
C GLN A 60 37.11 2.15 19.90
N SER A 61 37.85 1.33 19.16
CA SER A 61 38.32 0.04 19.64
C SER A 61 39.64 -0.33 18.97
N ASN A 62 40.46 -1.09 19.69
CA ASN A 62 41.66 -1.74 19.18
C ASN A 62 41.46 -3.25 18.94
N HIS A 63 40.23 -3.76 19.08
CA HIS A 63 39.90 -5.17 18.91
C HIS A 63 39.37 -5.44 17.50
N SER A 64 39.83 -6.52 16.87
CA SER A 64 39.50 -6.87 15.46
C SER A 64 38.04 -7.22 15.20
N THR A 65 37.23 -7.43 16.25
CA THR A 65 35.77 -7.64 16.11
C THR A 65 35.04 -6.39 15.62
N TYR A 66 35.62 -5.20 15.81
CA TYR A 66 34.94 -3.93 15.51
C TYR A 66 35.47 -3.32 14.23
N GLU A 67 34.57 -3.06 13.29
CA GLU A 67 34.88 -2.42 12.01
C GLU A 67 34.05 -1.15 11.80
N PRO A 68 34.66 -0.04 11.37
CA PRO A 68 33.92 1.19 11.12
C PRO A 68 33.05 1.08 9.86
N VAL A 69 31.84 1.63 9.93
CA VAL A 69 30.90 1.71 8.80
C VAL A 69 30.75 3.15 8.33
N LEU A 70 30.46 4.07 9.24
CA LEU A 70 30.39 5.52 8.98
C LEU A 70 31.46 6.25 9.78
N LEU A 71 32.06 7.25 9.16
CA LEU A 71 33.18 8.04 9.69
C LEU A 71 32.89 9.53 9.48
N ALA A 72 32.99 10.34 10.52
CA ALA A 72 32.74 11.78 10.45
C ALA A 72 33.89 12.59 11.09
N LYS A 73 34.04 13.86 10.68
CA LYS A 73 35.03 14.78 11.25
C LYS A 73 34.45 15.55 12.44
N THR A 74 35.29 15.93 13.38
CA THR A 74 34.91 16.85 14.47
C THR A 74 34.78 18.28 13.95
N LYS A 75 33.77 19.02 14.43
CA LYS A 75 33.52 20.42 14.06
C LYS A 75 34.66 21.37 14.49
N SER A 76 35.36 21.05 15.58
CA SER A 76 36.39 21.88 16.23
C SER A 76 37.80 21.81 15.61
N ALA A 77 38.04 20.95 14.60
CA ALA A 77 39.38 20.76 14.03
C ALA A 77 39.92 21.93 13.18
N GLU A 78 39.14 23.00 12.97
CA GLU A 78 39.52 24.16 12.13
C GLU A 78 39.98 25.40 12.91
N SER A 79 39.97 25.39 14.26
CA SER A 79 40.27 26.58 15.07
C SER A 79 41.75 26.77 15.45
N ILE A 80 42.68 25.98 14.90
CA ILE A 80 44.13 26.09 15.19
C ILE A 80 44.91 26.34 13.88
N PRO A 81 45.28 27.60 13.55
CA PRO A 81 45.87 27.98 12.26
C PRO A 81 47.27 27.42 11.93
N HIS A 82 47.87 26.61 12.80
CA HIS A 82 49.26 26.17 12.69
C HIS A 82 49.50 24.66 12.84
N MET A 83 48.46 23.84 12.75
CA MET A 83 48.60 22.39 12.69
C MET A 83 47.85 21.83 11.48
N SER A 84 48.59 21.49 10.44
CA SER A 84 48.12 20.66 9.31
C SER A 84 47.95 19.20 9.77
N VAL A 85 47.03 18.96 10.69
CA VAL A 85 46.68 17.61 11.15
C VAL A 85 45.39 17.24 10.44
N ASP A 86 45.42 16.18 9.63
CA ASP A 86 44.22 15.54 9.09
C ASP A 86 43.15 15.47 10.19
N ALA A 87 42.03 16.16 10.01
CA ALA A 87 40.95 16.14 10.99
C ALA A 87 40.59 14.69 11.31
N ALA A 88 40.76 14.28 12.56
CA ALA A 88 40.60 12.90 12.97
C ALA A 88 39.19 12.40 12.59
N LEU A 89 39.13 11.30 11.84
CA LEU A 89 37.89 10.64 11.49
C LEU A 89 37.40 9.82 12.68
N HIS A 90 36.17 10.09 13.12
CA HIS A 90 35.52 9.40 14.21
C HIS A 90 34.45 8.45 13.69
N THR A 91 34.44 7.22 14.20
CA THR A 91 33.44 6.21 13.83
C THR A 91 32.09 6.53 14.46
N THR A 92 31.10 6.86 13.63
CA THR A 92 29.72 7.15 14.07
C THR A 92 28.79 5.95 13.94
N VAL A 93 29.13 4.98 13.09
CA VAL A 93 28.48 3.67 13.04
C VAL A 93 29.55 2.59 13.02
N MET A 94 29.44 1.63 13.92
CA MET A 94 30.41 0.55 14.12
C MET A 94 29.72 -0.81 13.95
N GLN A 95 30.31 -1.69 13.17
CA GLN A 95 29.93 -3.09 13.07
C GLN A 95 30.72 -3.91 14.10
N ASP A 96 30.04 -4.77 14.85
CA ASP A 96 30.62 -5.80 15.70
C ASP A 96 30.40 -7.17 15.04
N LEU A 97 31.49 -7.83 14.68
CA LEU A 97 31.49 -9.15 14.05
C LEU A 97 31.15 -10.28 15.03
N GLY A 98 31.04 -9.99 16.33
CA GLY A 98 30.71 -10.95 17.37
C GLY A 98 31.86 -11.90 17.73
N LEU A 99 33.11 -11.56 17.39
CA LEU A 99 34.28 -12.40 17.69
C LEU A 99 34.59 -12.44 19.19
N HIS A 100 34.06 -11.50 19.97
CA HIS A 100 34.26 -11.43 21.42
C HIS A 100 33.27 -12.31 22.22
N ASP A 101 32.00 -12.33 21.85
CA ASP A 101 30.93 -13.00 22.62
C ASP A 101 29.93 -13.81 21.80
N GLY A 102 30.17 -13.98 20.50
CA GLY A 102 29.33 -14.74 19.59
C GLY A 102 28.12 -14.00 19.03
N ILE A 103 27.95 -12.70 19.33
CA ILE A 103 26.78 -11.92 18.90
C ILE A 103 27.20 -10.80 17.94
N GLN A 104 26.66 -10.83 16.72
CA GLN A 104 26.87 -9.74 15.75
C GLN A 104 25.99 -8.54 16.08
N ARG A 105 26.53 -7.33 15.94
CA ARG A 105 25.82 -6.07 16.23
C ARG A 105 26.18 -4.98 15.23
N VAL A 106 25.30 -3.99 15.11
CA VAL A 106 25.64 -2.70 14.50
C VAL A 106 25.25 -1.61 15.48
N LEU A 107 26.20 -0.77 15.83
CA LEU A 107 26.08 0.27 16.84
C LEU A 107 26.01 1.63 16.14
N PHE A 108 24.94 2.38 16.43
CA PHE A 108 24.72 3.72 15.91
C PHE A 108 25.00 4.77 16.97
N GLY A 109 25.78 5.77 16.60
CA GLY A 109 26.25 6.84 17.49
C GLY A 109 25.22 7.94 17.76
N ASN A 110 24.09 7.92 17.04
CA ASN A 110 22.96 8.82 17.21
C ASN A 110 21.68 8.13 16.71
N ASN A 111 20.53 8.78 16.85
CA ASN A 111 19.23 8.33 16.39
C ASN A 111 19.11 8.27 14.85
N LEU A 112 17.96 7.81 14.37
CA LEU A 112 17.68 7.64 12.94
C LEU A 112 17.16 8.93 12.27
N ASN A 113 17.23 10.11 12.88
CA ASN A 113 16.85 11.37 12.23
C ASN A 113 17.82 11.73 11.09
N PHE A 114 19.09 11.35 11.24
CA PHE A 114 20.08 11.48 10.18
C PHE A 114 19.80 10.47 9.05
N TRP A 115 19.64 10.95 7.83
CA TRP A 115 19.16 10.12 6.72
C TRP A 115 20.11 8.97 6.37
N LEU A 116 21.43 9.16 6.48
CA LEU A 116 22.41 8.12 6.18
C LEU A 116 22.37 6.99 7.23
N HIS A 117 21.98 7.29 8.47
CA HIS A 117 21.68 6.24 9.45
C HIS A 117 20.50 5.38 9.01
N LYS A 118 19.44 5.96 8.42
CA LYS A 118 18.31 5.18 7.90
C LYS A 118 18.76 4.25 6.78
N LEU A 119 19.60 4.74 5.86
CA LEU A 119 20.14 3.94 4.75
C LEU A 119 21.00 2.76 5.26
N VAL A 120 21.97 3.04 6.14
CA VAL A 120 22.82 2.00 6.76
C VAL A 120 22.02 1.07 7.67
N PHE A 121 20.92 1.53 8.26
CA PHE A 121 20.03 0.68 9.06
C PHE A 121 19.36 -0.40 8.21
N VAL A 122 18.94 -0.07 6.97
CA VAL A 122 18.39 -1.08 6.06
C VAL A 122 19.44 -2.16 5.74
N ASP A 123 20.68 -1.75 5.47
CA ASP A 123 21.79 -2.69 5.26
C ASP A 123 22.11 -3.53 6.51
N SER A 124 22.03 -2.92 7.70
CA SER A 124 22.17 -3.61 8.99
C SER A 124 21.14 -4.72 9.18
N VAL A 125 19.87 -4.45 8.89
CA VAL A 125 18.79 -5.45 8.97
C VAL A 125 19.04 -6.58 7.98
N SER A 126 19.40 -6.24 6.74
CA SER A 126 19.75 -7.23 5.70
C SER A 126 20.90 -8.12 6.16
N PHE A 127 21.99 -7.54 6.66
CA PHE A 127 23.18 -8.28 7.10
C PHE A 127 22.90 -9.17 8.31
N LEU A 128 22.35 -8.62 9.40
CA LEU A 128 22.14 -9.33 10.66
C LEU A 128 21.10 -10.45 10.55
N THR A 129 20.18 -10.36 9.58
CA THR A 129 19.22 -11.45 9.30
C THR A 129 19.74 -12.49 8.32
N GLY A 130 21.02 -12.44 7.93
CA GLY A 130 21.57 -13.33 6.90
C GLY A 130 20.85 -13.18 5.57
N LYS A 131 20.46 -11.94 5.24
CA LYS A 131 19.68 -11.52 4.07
C LYS A 131 18.22 -11.99 4.01
N ARG A 132 17.67 -12.59 5.07
CA ARG A 132 16.27 -13.05 5.11
C ARG A 132 15.26 -11.90 4.98
N LEU A 133 15.60 -10.72 5.48
CA LEU A 133 14.79 -9.50 5.37
C LEU A 133 15.35 -8.52 4.31
N SER A 134 16.20 -9.00 3.40
CA SER A 134 16.81 -8.16 2.37
C SER A 134 15.82 -7.89 1.24
N LEU A 135 15.77 -6.64 0.79
CA LEU A 135 15.06 -6.27 -0.43
C LEU A 135 15.98 -6.47 -1.65
N PRO A 136 15.46 -6.85 -2.83
CA PRO A 136 16.25 -6.83 -4.07
C PRO A 136 16.84 -5.45 -4.35
N LEU A 137 17.85 -5.33 -5.22
CA LEU A 137 18.37 -4.01 -5.63
C LEU A 137 17.49 -3.34 -6.69
N ASP A 138 16.66 -4.10 -7.40
CA ASP A 138 15.79 -3.57 -8.45
C ASP A 138 14.68 -2.69 -7.85
N ARG A 139 14.48 -1.51 -8.45
CA ARG A 139 13.39 -0.58 -8.13
C ARG A 139 12.67 -0.19 -9.40
N TYR A 140 11.36 -0.39 -9.43
CA TYR A 140 10.53 0.03 -10.55
C TYR A 140 9.86 1.36 -10.23
N ILE A 141 10.04 2.34 -11.10
CA ILE A 141 9.48 3.69 -10.96
C ILE A 141 8.59 3.97 -12.16
N LEU A 142 7.37 4.42 -11.87
CA LEU A 142 6.44 4.99 -12.84
C LEU A 142 6.04 6.38 -12.34
N VAL A 143 6.07 7.38 -13.22
CA VAL A 143 5.60 8.73 -12.91
C VAL A 143 4.41 9.03 -13.81
N ASP A 144 3.25 9.08 -13.17
CA ASP A 144 2.00 9.42 -13.82
C ASP A 144 1.75 10.94 -13.65
N ILE A 145 1.45 11.62 -14.75
CA ILE A 145 1.09 13.04 -14.83
C ILE A 145 -0.41 13.11 -15.12
N ASP A 146 -1.21 13.29 -14.09
CA ASP A 146 -2.66 13.47 -14.22
C ASP A 146 -2.97 14.87 -14.80
N ASP A 147 -4.23 15.10 -15.13
CA ASP A 147 -4.77 16.42 -15.48
C ASP A 147 -4.19 17.04 -16.76
N ILE A 148 -3.69 16.25 -17.69
CA ILE A 148 -3.31 16.74 -19.02
C ILE A 148 -4.54 17.37 -19.69
N PHE A 149 -4.37 18.63 -20.10
CA PHE A 149 -5.37 19.59 -20.57
C PHE A 149 -6.30 20.20 -19.51
N VAL A 150 -6.35 19.73 -18.26
CA VAL A 150 -7.36 20.22 -17.28
C VAL A 150 -6.98 21.55 -16.62
N GLY A 151 -5.68 21.82 -16.47
CA GLY A 151 -5.15 22.96 -15.70
C GLY A 151 -5.80 24.31 -16.03
N LYS A 152 -5.96 25.17 -15.02
CA LYS A 152 -6.49 26.52 -15.23
C LYS A 152 -5.45 27.40 -15.95
N GLU A 153 -5.92 28.43 -16.64
CA GLU A 153 -5.06 29.47 -17.24
C GLU A 153 -3.99 29.96 -16.26
N GLY A 154 -2.74 30.06 -16.72
CA GLY A 154 -1.56 30.43 -15.94
C GLY A 154 -0.86 29.25 -15.24
N THR A 155 -1.49 28.07 -15.21
CA THR A 155 -0.90 26.86 -14.62
C THR A 155 -0.54 25.80 -15.64
N ARG A 156 -0.82 26.02 -16.94
CA ARG A 156 -0.61 25.03 -17.99
C ARG A 156 0.83 25.06 -18.51
N MET A 157 1.20 23.99 -19.20
CA MET A 157 2.50 23.89 -19.85
C MET A 157 2.51 24.74 -21.11
N LYS A 158 3.57 25.53 -21.28
CA LYS A 158 3.88 26.22 -22.54
C LYS A 158 4.80 25.36 -23.40
N VAL A 159 5.06 25.79 -24.63
CA VAL A 159 6.01 25.16 -25.57
C VAL A 159 7.35 24.81 -24.91
N GLU A 160 7.92 25.72 -24.11
CA GLU A 160 9.21 25.49 -23.43
C GLU A 160 9.13 24.41 -22.35
N ASP A 161 7.99 24.30 -21.67
CA ASP A 161 7.75 23.32 -20.61
C ASP A 161 7.62 21.92 -21.20
N VAL A 162 6.92 21.78 -22.32
CA VAL A 162 6.79 20.50 -23.05
C VAL A 162 8.14 20.03 -23.60
N LYS A 163 8.96 20.94 -24.13
CA LYS A 163 10.34 20.62 -24.53
C LYS A 163 11.17 20.16 -23.35
N ALA A 164 11.09 20.87 -22.22
CA ALA A 164 11.82 20.49 -21.00
C ALA A 164 11.36 19.13 -20.44
N LEU A 165 10.07 18.81 -20.53
CA LEU A 165 9.52 17.51 -20.16
C LEU A 165 10.15 16.39 -21.01
N PHE A 166 10.20 16.57 -22.33
CA PHE A 166 10.82 15.62 -23.25
C PHE A 166 12.34 15.48 -23.02
N ASP A 167 13.04 16.60 -22.87
CA ASP A 167 14.50 16.60 -22.64
C ASP A 167 14.85 15.93 -21.30
N THR A 168 14.10 16.23 -20.24
CA THR A 168 14.28 15.60 -18.92
C THR A 168 13.96 14.10 -18.97
N GLN A 169 12.94 13.69 -19.72
CA GLN A 169 12.67 12.27 -19.95
C GLN A 169 13.90 11.56 -20.56
N ASN A 170 14.52 12.18 -21.57
CA ASN A 170 15.72 11.63 -22.21
C ASN A 170 16.94 11.62 -21.27
N GLU A 171 17.09 12.63 -20.42
CA GLU A 171 18.10 12.64 -19.37
C GLU A 171 17.87 11.48 -18.38
N LEU A 172 16.63 11.29 -17.91
CA LEU A 172 16.28 10.22 -16.99
C LEU A 172 16.48 8.83 -17.61
N ARG A 173 16.32 8.66 -18.93
CA ARG A 173 16.63 7.41 -19.65
C ARG A 173 18.08 6.94 -19.50
N THR A 174 19.02 7.85 -19.22
CA THR A 174 20.44 7.50 -18.95
C THR A 174 20.64 6.77 -17.63
N HIS A 175 19.69 6.92 -16.70
CA HIS A 175 19.72 6.34 -15.36
C HIS A 175 18.65 5.27 -15.13
N ILE A 176 17.53 5.39 -15.84
CA ILE A 176 16.39 4.48 -15.79
C ILE A 176 16.08 4.06 -17.24
N PRO A 177 16.56 2.89 -17.70
CA PRO A 177 16.37 2.47 -19.09
C PRO A 177 14.90 2.51 -19.52
N ASN A 178 14.65 3.10 -20.70
CA ASN A 178 13.32 3.28 -21.28
C ASN A 178 12.33 4.13 -20.46
N PHE A 179 12.82 4.94 -19.51
CA PHE A 179 11.97 5.86 -18.75
C PHE A 179 11.05 6.66 -19.66
N THR A 180 9.75 6.62 -19.34
CA THR A 180 8.71 7.27 -20.11
C THR A 180 7.67 7.80 -19.13
N PHE A 181 7.41 9.12 -19.16
CA PHE A 181 6.31 9.71 -18.42
C PHE A 181 4.97 9.20 -18.97
N ASN A 182 4.01 9.00 -18.07
CA ASN A 182 2.71 8.46 -18.41
C ASN A 182 1.65 9.56 -18.20
N LEU A 183 0.95 9.96 -19.26
CA LEU A 183 0.17 11.18 -19.32
C LEU A 183 -1.34 10.87 -19.26
N GLY A 184 -1.99 11.37 -18.22
CA GLY A 184 -3.42 11.21 -17.96
C GLY A 184 -4.23 12.37 -18.51
N TYR A 185 -5.03 12.15 -19.56
CA TYR A 185 -5.69 13.25 -20.28
C TYR A 185 -7.21 13.28 -20.10
N SER A 186 -7.75 14.50 -20.08
CA SER A 186 -9.18 14.82 -20.20
C SER A 186 -9.42 15.74 -21.38
N GLY A 187 -9.81 15.18 -22.54
CA GLY A 187 -9.85 15.90 -23.81
C GLY A 187 -10.83 17.07 -23.88
N LYS A 188 -11.79 17.20 -22.96
CA LYS A 188 -12.75 18.31 -22.93
C LYS A 188 -12.08 19.68 -22.80
N PHE A 189 -10.92 19.70 -22.16
CA PHE A 189 -10.21 20.92 -21.78
C PHE A 189 -9.02 21.21 -22.71
N PHE A 190 -8.94 20.52 -23.84
CA PHE A 190 -7.98 20.85 -24.88
C PHE A 190 -8.27 22.26 -25.43
N HIS A 191 -7.24 23.08 -25.57
CA HIS A 191 -7.34 24.48 -26.03
C HIS A 191 -8.29 25.34 -25.18
N THR A 192 -8.11 25.30 -23.86
CA THR A 192 -8.84 26.16 -22.92
C THR A 192 -7.90 27.08 -22.13
N GLY A 193 -6.66 27.25 -22.57
CA GLY A 193 -5.67 28.15 -21.97
C GLY A 193 -5.54 29.48 -22.70
N THR A 194 -4.40 30.15 -22.49
CA THR A 194 -3.94 31.24 -23.36
C THR A 194 -3.35 30.72 -24.67
N ASP A 195 -3.20 31.56 -25.69
CA ASP A 195 -2.57 31.20 -26.97
C ASP A 195 -1.22 30.46 -26.76
N ALA A 196 -0.38 30.92 -25.83
CA ALA A 196 0.91 30.30 -25.54
C ALA A 196 0.83 28.94 -24.83
N GLU A 197 -0.24 28.72 -24.07
CA GLU A 197 -0.53 27.43 -23.42
C GLU A 197 -1.15 26.44 -24.41
N ASP A 198 -2.02 26.92 -25.30
CA ASP A 198 -2.65 26.12 -26.35
C ASP A 198 -1.62 25.66 -27.40
N GLU A 199 -0.62 26.50 -27.73
CA GLU A 199 0.57 26.09 -28.48
C GLU A 199 1.38 24.99 -27.75
N GLY A 200 1.37 25.01 -26.41
CA GLY A 200 1.95 23.97 -25.58
C GLY A 200 1.19 22.65 -25.71
N ASP A 201 -0.15 22.71 -25.64
CA ASP A 201 -1.03 21.55 -25.85
C ASP A 201 -0.81 20.93 -27.25
N ASP A 202 -0.70 21.76 -28.29
CA ASP A 202 -0.41 21.32 -29.66
C ASP A 202 0.95 20.63 -29.77
N LEU A 203 1.99 21.22 -29.16
CA LEU A 203 3.32 20.60 -29.16
C LEU A 203 3.29 19.26 -28.42
N LEU A 204 2.56 19.16 -27.29
CA LEU A 204 2.43 17.93 -26.54
C LEU A 204 1.80 16.81 -27.39
N LEU A 205 0.78 17.15 -28.19
CA LEU A 205 0.17 16.21 -29.12
C LEU A 205 1.09 15.83 -30.29
N SER A 206 1.98 16.72 -30.72
CA SER A 206 3.02 16.36 -31.70
C SER A 206 4.00 15.30 -31.15
N TYR A 207 4.12 15.17 -29.83
CA TYR A 207 4.98 14.22 -29.13
C TYR A 207 4.25 12.96 -28.63
N VAL A 208 3.05 12.67 -29.14
CA VAL A 208 2.24 11.52 -28.68
C VAL A 208 3.00 10.20 -28.62
N LYS A 209 3.90 9.92 -29.58
CA LYS A 209 4.68 8.68 -29.64
C LYS A 209 5.83 8.61 -28.62
N GLU A 210 6.18 9.74 -28.02
CA GLU A 210 7.31 9.84 -27.08
C GLU A 210 6.90 9.56 -25.62
N PHE A 211 5.60 9.55 -25.34
CA PHE A 211 5.01 9.37 -24.01
C PHE A 211 4.08 8.17 -23.95
N TRP A 212 3.83 7.66 -22.74
CA TRP A 212 2.68 6.78 -22.50
C TRP A 212 1.46 7.62 -22.15
N TRP A 213 0.29 7.06 -22.39
CA TRP A 213 -0.98 7.77 -22.22
C TRP A 213 -2.01 6.89 -21.52
N PHE A 214 -2.84 7.51 -20.70
CA PHE A 214 -4.02 6.87 -20.10
C PHE A 214 -5.21 7.83 -20.05
N PRO A 215 -6.45 7.32 -20.16
CA PRO A 215 -7.63 8.17 -20.04
C PRO A 215 -7.85 8.60 -18.57
N HIS A 216 -8.22 9.86 -18.39
CA HIS A 216 -8.54 10.47 -17.10
C HIS A 216 -9.97 11.07 -17.06
N MET A 217 -10.92 10.40 -17.74
CA MET A 217 -12.30 10.84 -17.99
C MET A 217 -12.41 12.07 -18.92
N TRP A 218 -13.55 12.25 -19.61
CA TRP A 218 -13.73 13.39 -20.53
C TRP A 218 -13.77 14.74 -19.80
N SER A 219 -14.68 14.87 -18.83
CA SER A 219 -14.92 16.13 -18.11
C SER A 219 -14.16 16.24 -16.79
N HIS A 220 -13.15 15.38 -16.54
CA HIS A 220 -12.47 15.28 -15.23
C HIS A 220 -13.44 15.11 -14.04
N MET A 221 -14.60 14.48 -14.28
CA MET A 221 -15.61 14.27 -13.24
C MET A 221 -15.34 12.99 -12.45
N GLN A 222 -15.54 13.07 -11.13
CA GLN A 222 -15.34 11.96 -10.21
C GLN A 222 -16.39 10.85 -10.45
N PRO A 223 -15.99 9.58 -10.63
CA PRO A 223 -16.92 8.50 -10.97
C PRO A 223 -18.06 8.28 -9.98
N HIS A 224 -17.83 8.46 -8.67
CA HIS A 224 -18.86 8.25 -7.65
C HIS A 224 -20.07 9.20 -7.73
N LEU A 225 -19.96 10.29 -8.52
CA LEU A 225 -21.05 11.23 -8.78
C LEU A 225 -22.00 10.74 -9.88
N PHE A 226 -21.66 9.67 -10.58
CA PHE A 226 -22.51 9.07 -11.60
C PHE A 226 -23.32 7.92 -11.01
N HIS A 227 -24.61 7.92 -11.28
CA HIS A 227 -25.53 6.87 -10.83
C HIS A 227 -25.79 5.81 -11.92
N ASN A 228 -25.54 6.17 -13.18
CA ASN A 228 -25.84 5.34 -14.34
C ASN A 228 -24.55 5.01 -15.11
N GLN A 229 -24.25 3.71 -15.21
CA GLN A 229 -23.11 3.18 -15.96
C GLN A 229 -23.09 3.69 -17.41
N SER A 230 -24.25 3.86 -18.05
CA SER A 230 -24.34 4.31 -19.45
C SER A 230 -23.81 5.74 -19.63
N VAL A 231 -24.10 6.64 -18.68
CA VAL A 231 -23.61 8.03 -18.72
C VAL A 231 -22.11 8.07 -18.49
N LEU A 232 -21.62 7.24 -17.57
CA LEU A 232 -20.19 7.10 -17.32
C LEU A 232 -19.45 6.57 -18.57
N ALA A 233 -20.02 5.56 -19.23
CA ALA A 233 -19.51 5.00 -20.49
C ALA A 233 -19.55 6.02 -21.65
N GLU A 234 -20.57 6.88 -21.71
CA GLU A 234 -20.65 7.96 -22.69
C GLU A 234 -19.52 8.98 -22.50
N GLN A 235 -19.27 9.43 -21.25
CA GLN A 235 -18.13 10.30 -20.95
C GLN A 235 -16.80 9.65 -21.36
N MET A 236 -16.63 8.35 -21.07
CA MET A 236 -15.44 7.62 -21.50
C MET A 236 -15.31 7.52 -23.03
N THR A 237 -16.44 7.36 -23.74
CA THR A 237 -16.49 7.27 -25.20
C THR A 237 -16.09 8.59 -25.86
N LEU A 238 -16.53 9.73 -25.30
CA LEU A 238 -16.09 11.06 -25.75
C LEU A 238 -14.58 11.23 -25.63
N ASN A 239 -14.00 10.84 -24.49
CA ASN A 239 -12.55 10.91 -24.29
C ASN A 239 -11.80 9.96 -25.23
N LYS A 240 -12.36 8.79 -25.53
CA LYS A 240 -11.80 7.84 -26.51
C LYS A 240 -11.84 8.38 -27.93
N LYS A 241 -12.92 9.07 -28.31
CA LYS A 241 -13.03 9.70 -29.62
C LYS A 241 -11.95 10.78 -29.79
N PHE A 242 -11.78 11.65 -28.79
CA PHE A 242 -10.70 12.64 -28.78
C PHE A 242 -9.32 12.00 -28.95
N ALA A 243 -9.06 10.89 -28.25
CA ALA A 243 -7.81 10.15 -28.35
C ALA A 243 -7.54 9.65 -29.77
N VAL A 244 -8.54 9.05 -30.41
CA VAL A 244 -8.44 8.56 -31.79
C VAL A 244 -8.19 9.70 -32.78
N GLU A 245 -8.90 10.82 -32.63
CA GLU A 245 -8.76 12.00 -33.49
C GLU A 245 -7.35 12.61 -33.43
N HIS A 246 -6.70 12.55 -32.26
CA HIS A 246 -5.36 13.11 -32.05
C HIS A 246 -4.25 12.04 -32.04
N GLY A 247 -4.55 10.80 -32.43
CA GLY A 247 -3.58 9.71 -32.53
C GLY A 247 -3.03 9.17 -31.20
N ILE A 248 -3.64 9.52 -30.07
CA ILE A 248 -3.28 9.01 -28.74
C ILE A 248 -3.60 7.51 -28.66
N PRO A 249 -2.66 6.64 -28.20
CA PRO A 249 -2.92 5.21 -28.03
C PRO A 249 -4.11 4.92 -27.10
N THR A 250 -4.97 3.98 -27.47
CA THR A 250 -6.20 3.66 -26.73
C THR A 250 -6.21 2.24 -26.14
N ASP A 251 -5.14 1.49 -26.32
CA ASP A 251 -4.99 0.07 -26.01
C ASP A 251 -3.94 -0.22 -24.91
N MET A 252 -3.46 0.82 -24.22
CA MET A 252 -2.47 0.71 -23.13
C MET A 252 -2.97 -0.10 -21.93
N GLY A 253 -4.30 -0.26 -21.77
CA GLY A 253 -4.91 -1.09 -20.73
C GLY A 253 -4.79 -0.54 -19.30
N TYR A 254 -4.42 0.74 -19.16
CA TYR A 254 -4.29 1.47 -17.90
C TYR A 254 -5.17 2.70 -17.88
N ALA A 255 -5.81 2.99 -16.75
CA ALA A 255 -6.56 4.22 -16.52
C ALA A 255 -6.41 4.64 -15.06
N VAL A 256 -6.64 5.92 -14.79
CA VAL A 256 -6.79 6.44 -13.44
C VAL A 256 -8.06 7.29 -13.41
N ALA A 257 -8.89 7.11 -12.39
CA ALA A 257 -10.06 7.96 -12.20
C ALA A 257 -9.70 9.31 -11.57
N PRO A 258 -10.35 10.42 -11.96
CA PRO A 258 -10.23 11.71 -11.27
C PRO A 258 -10.37 11.57 -9.76
N HIS A 259 -9.42 12.14 -9.02
CA HIS A 259 -9.33 12.07 -7.56
C HIS A 259 -9.33 10.64 -6.99
N HIS A 260 -8.96 9.63 -7.77
CA HIS A 260 -9.01 8.21 -7.41
C HIS A 260 -10.40 7.69 -7.00
N SER A 261 -11.44 8.48 -7.24
CA SER A 261 -12.79 8.16 -6.83
C SER A 261 -13.32 6.94 -7.57
N GLY A 262 -14.02 6.08 -6.83
CA GLY A 262 -14.61 4.86 -7.37
C GLY A 262 -13.61 3.72 -7.61
N VAL A 263 -12.30 3.98 -7.52
CA VAL A 263 -11.28 2.92 -7.49
C VAL A 263 -11.31 2.24 -6.12
N TYR A 264 -11.22 3.05 -5.06
CA TYR A 264 -11.44 2.64 -3.68
C TYR A 264 -11.96 3.82 -2.83
N PRO A 265 -13.11 3.70 -2.13
CA PRO A 265 -14.04 2.58 -2.16
C PRO A 265 -14.54 2.29 -3.58
N VAL A 266 -14.76 1.01 -3.87
CA VAL A 266 -15.13 0.56 -5.21
C VAL A 266 -16.49 1.12 -5.61
N HIS A 267 -16.56 1.64 -6.83
CA HIS A 267 -17.81 1.96 -7.53
C HIS A 267 -17.92 1.01 -8.73
N VAL A 268 -18.80 0.02 -8.65
CA VAL A 268 -18.85 -1.11 -9.61
C VAL A 268 -19.03 -0.63 -11.06
N GLN A 269 -19.88 0.38 -11.27
CA GLN A 269 -20.14 0.96 -12.59
C GLN A 269 -18.87 1.48 -13.27
N LEU A 270 -17.88 1.97 -12.50
CA LEU A 270 -16.58 2.41 -13.03
C LEU A 270 -15.81 1.24 -13.65
N TYR A 271 -15.71 0.13 -12.94
CA TYR A 271 -14.97 -1.05 -13.39
C TYR A 271 -15.63 -1.69 -14.63
N GLU A 272 -16.96 -1.66 -14.69
CA GLU A 272 -17.73 -2.15 -15.84
C GLU A 272 -17.54 -1.25 -17.07
N ALA A 273 -17.72 0.07 -16.91
CA ALA A 273 -17.54 1.03 -17.99
C ALA A 273 -16.09 1.03 -18.52
N TRP A 274 -15.10 0.91 -17.63
CA TRP A 274 -13.69 0.78 -18.01
C TRP A 274 -13.41 -0.46 -18.87
N LYS A 275 -13.96 -1.62 -18.49
CA LYS A 275 -13.81 -2.84 -19.30
C LYS A 275 -14.52 -2.71 -20.65
N GLN A 276 -15.74 -2.17 -20.65
CA GLN A 276 -16.56 -2.02 -21.85
C GLN A 276 -15.95 -1.04 -22.86
N VAL A 277 -15.52 0.15 -22.42
CA VAL A 277 -15.11 1.23 -23.34
C VAL A 277 -13.63 1.14 -23.70
N TRP A 278 -12.78 0.82 -22.72
CA TRP A 278 -11.32 0.91 -22.85
C TRP A 278 -10.58 -0.42 -22.74
N SER A 279 -11.26 -1.51 -22.34
CA SER A 279 -10.60 -2.78 -22.03
C SER A 279 -9.50 -2.62 -20.95
N ILE A 280 -9.73 -1.78 -19.95
CA ILE A 280 -8.77 -1.56 -18.85
C ILE A 280 -8.50 -2.86 -18.10
N LYS A 281 -7.22 -3.10 -17.81
CA LYS A 281 -6.72 -4.21 -17.00
C LYS A 281 -6.06 -3.74 -15.72
N VAL A 282 -5.60 -2.48 -15.68
CA VAL A 282 -4.86 -1.90 -14.56
C VAL A 282 -5.38 -0.50 -14.23
N THR A 283 -5.44 -0.19 -12.94
CA THR A 283 -5.59 1.17 -12.42
C THR A 283 -4.66 1.34 -11.22
N SER A 284 -4.55 2.55 -10.70
CA SER A 284 -3.86 2.81 -9.44
C SER A 284 -4.70 3.66 -8.50
N THR A 285 -4.41 3.57 -7.20
CA THR A 285 -5.02 4.42 -6.18
C THR A 285 -4.09 4.63 -5.00
N GLU A 286 -4.17 5.82 -4.41
CA GLU A 286 -3.55 6.14 -3.13
C GLU A 286 -4.48 5.88 -1.93
N GLU A 287 -5.74 5.51 -2.18
CA GLU A 287 -6.79 5.41 -1.16
C GLU A 287 -6.81 4.08 -0.42
N TYR A 288 -6.16 3.03 -0.95
CA TYR A 288 -6.31 1.67 -0.43
C TYR A 288 -5.10 1.18 0.39
N PRO A 289 -5.30 0.60 1.59
CA PRO A 289 -6.56 0.54 2.32
C PRO A 289 -6.92 1.89 2.93
N HIS A 290 -5.97 2.81 3.05
CA HIS A 290 -6.13 4.19 3.50
C HIS A 290 -5.12 5.10 2.80
N LEU A 291 -5.43 6.40 2.72
CA LEU A 291 -4.48 7.41 2.25
C LEU A 291 -3.22 7.45 3.11
N LYS A 292 -3.36 7.38 4.43
CA LYS A 292 -2.23 7.44 5.37
C LYS A 292 -2.32 6.32 6.41
N PRO A 293 -1.17 5.79 6.87
CA PRO A 293 0.19 6.07 6.38
C PRO A 293 0.50 5.35 5.06
N ALA A 294 1.29 5.97 4.18
CA ALA A 294 1.57 5.47 2.83
C ALA A 294 2.20 4.05 2.82
N ARG A 295 2.99 3.71 3.85
CA ARG A 295 3.61 2.38 3.99
C ARG A 295 2.65 1.20 4.10
N TYR A 296 1.36 1.44 4.35
CA TYR A 296 0.34 0.40 4.40
C TYR A 296 -0.46 0.30 3.10
N ARG A 297 -0.21 1.19 2.14
CA ARG A 297 -0.83 1.10 0.81
C ARG A 297 -0.36 -0.16 0.13
N ARG A 298 -1.28 -0.85 -0.52
CA ARG A 298 -1.05 -2.14 -1.15
C ARG A 298 -1.90 -2.28 -2.41
N GLY A 299 -1.64 -3.32 -3.20
CA GLY A 299 -2.48 -3.63 -4.36
C GLY A 299 -3.71 -4.44 -3.98
N PHE A 300 -4.63 -4.59 -4.94
CA PHE A 300 -5.68 -5.62 -4.92
C PHE A 300 -6.20 -5.90 -6.33
N ILE A 301 -6.91 -7.00 -6.51
CA ILE A 301 -7.60 -7.31 -7.77
C ILE A 301 -9.10 -7.29 -7.52
N HIS A 302 -9.83 -6.50 -8.31
CA HIS A 302 -11.28 -6.47 -8.28
C HIS A 302 -11.85 -6.52 -9.70
N ASN A 303 -12.83 -7.39 -9.90
CA ASN A 303 -13.53 -7.55 -11.17
C ASN A 303 -12.59 -7.75 -12.38
N GLY A 304 -11.46 -8.44 -12.17
CA GLY A 304 -10.43 -8.69 -13.19
C GLY A 304 -9.49 -7.52 -13.50
N ILE A 305 -9.62 -6.39 -12.80
CA ILE A 305 -8.72 -5.23 -12.90
C ILE A 305 -7.73 -5.25 -11.73
N MET A 306 -6.45 -5.14 -12.04
CA MET A 306 -5.34 -5.02 -11.09
C MET A 306 -5.24 -3.57 -10.61
N VAL A 307 -5.35 -3.35 -9.31
CA VAL A 307 -5.23 -2.03 -8.67
C VAL A 307 -3.88 -1.93 -7.99
N LEU A 308 -3.06 -0.96 -8.39
CA LEU A 308 -1.72 -0.75 -7.83
C LEU A 308 -1.71 0.38 -6.78
N PRO A 309 -0.87 0.27 -5.73
CA PRO A 309 -0.73 1.33 -4.74
C PRO A 309 0.07 2.50 -5.31
N ARG A 310 -0.58 3.66 -5.37
CA ARG A 310 0.05 4.91 -5.80
C ARG A 310 0.66 5.66 -4.63
N GLN A 311 1.76 6.35 -4.86
CA GLN A 311 2.56 7.11 -3.91
C GLN A 311 2.42 8.60 -4.14
N THR A 312 2.40 9.36 -3.05
CA THR A 312 2.51 10.82 -3.10
C THR A 312 3.98 11.23 -3.17
N CYS A 313 4.30 12.34 -3.81
CA CYS A 313 5.68 12.80 -4.00
C CYS A 313 6.00 14.16 -3.35
N GLY A 314 5.09 14.71 -2.53
CA GLY A 314 5.24 16.02 -1.90
C GLY A 314 4.93 17.21 -2.82
N LEU A 315 4.55 16.96 -4.07
CA LEU A 315 4.10 18.00 -4.99
C LEU A 315 2.59 18.24 -4.88
N PHE A 316 2.18 19.49 -4.99
CA PHE A 316 0.79 19.92 -4.89
C PHE A 316 0.33 20.58 -6.18
N THR A 317 -0.94 20.44 -6.54
CA THR A 317 -1.52 21.00 -7.77
C THR A 317 -1.47 22.52 -7.84
N HIS A 318 -1.50 23.20 -6.68
CA HIS A 318 -1.50 24.66 -6.57
C HIS A 318 -0.12 25.27 -6.31
N THR A 319 0.91 24.44 -6.10
CA THR A 319 2.28 24.90 -5.86
C THR A 319 3.06 24.72 -7.15
N ILE A 320 3.25 25.82 -7.88
CA ILE A 320 3.88 25.82 -9.21
C ILE A 320 5.19 26.63 -9.26
N PHE A 321 5.50 27.37 -8.19
CA PHE A 321 6.75 28.12 -8.03
C PHE A 321 7.56 27.58 -6.87
N TYR A 322 8.89 27.52 -7.04
CA TYR A 322 9.81 26.89 -6.09
C TYR A 322 9.89 27.63 -4.76
N ASN A 323 9.87 28.97 -4.80
CA ASN A 323 9.89 29.85 -3.63
C ASN A 323 8.56 29.85 -2.84
N GLU A 324 7.46 29.41 -3.47
CA GLU A 324 6.13 29.31 -2.85
C GLU A 324 5.84 27.91 -2.29
N TYR A 325 6.83 27.00 -2.35
CA TYR A 325 6.66 25.66 -1.81
C TYR A 325 6.29 25.71 -0.31
N PRO A 326 5.28 24.96 0.15
CA PRO A 326 4.87 24.96 1.54
C PRO A 326 6.03 24.61 2.49
N GLY A 327 6.38 25.51 3.41
CA GLY A 327 7.55 25.37 4.28
C GLY A 327 8.87 25.87 3.68
N GLY A 328 8.83 26.43 2.48
CA GLY A 328 9.96 26.97 1.72
C GLY A 328 10.62 25.92 0.82
N SER A 329 11.36 26.40 -0.19
CA SER A 329 12.10 25.57 -1.16
C SER A 329 12.97 24.48 -0.53
N SER A 330 13.63 24.79 0.59
CA SER A 330 14.46 23.82 1.32
C SER A 330 13.69 22.59 1.79
N GLU A 331 12.37 22.66 1.94
CA GLU A 331 11.56 21.52 2.35
C GLU A 331 11.38 20.53 1.20
N LEU A 332 11.26 21.01 -0.04
CA LEU A 332 11.28 20.16 -1.24
C LEU A 332 12.62 19.43 -1.35
N ASP A 333 13.73 20.14 -1.13
CA ASP A 333 15.07 19.53 -1.11
C ASP A 333 15.20 18.48 -0.01
N LYS A 334 14.67 18.71 1.19
CA LYS A 334 14.71 17.74 2.29
C LYS A 334 13.96 16.46 1.97
N ILE A 335 12.79 16.53 1.34
CA ILE A 335 12.04 15.31 1.01
C ILE A 335 12.77 14.47 -0.06
N ILE A 336 13.50 15.12 -0.97
CA ILE A 336 14.29 14.48 -2.03
C ILE A 336 15.61 13.90 -1.47
N ASN A 337 16.35 14.70 -0.71
CA ASN A 337 17.71 14.37 -0.25
C ASN A 337 17.67 13.61 1.07
N GLY A 338 17.43 12.30 1.00
CA GLY A 338 17.39 11.43 2.18
C GLY A 338 16.08 11.47 2.98
N GLY A 339 15.11 12.28 2.53
CA GLY A 339 13.79 12.40 3.14
C GLY A 339 12.76 11.37 2.66
N GLU A 340 11.48 11.71 2.80
CA GLU A 340 10.35 10.79 2.58
C GLU A 340 10.30 10.22 1.15
N LEU A 341 10.60 11.03 0.13
CA LEU A 341 10.56 10.57 -1.26
C LEU A 341 11.69 9.58 -1.55
N PHE A 342 12.90 9.87 -1.06
CA PHE A 342 14.01 8.92 -1.11
C PHE A 342 13.69 7.61 -0.37
N LEU A 343 13.15 7.70 0.84
CA LEU A 343 12.80 6.53 1.65
C LEU A 343 11.70 5.68 1.00
N THR A 344 10.76 6.32 0.29
CA THR A 344 9.72 5.62 -0.48
C THR A 344 10.35 4.71 -1.54
N VAL A 345 11.30 5.21 -2.32
CA VAL A 345 12.01 4.38 -3.31
C VAL A 345 12.95 3.38 -2.63
N LEU A 346 13.59 3.75 -1.52
CA LEU A 346 14.48 2.84 -0.79
C LEU A 346 13.75 1.59 -0.32
N LEU A 347 12.56 1.75 0.25
CA LEU A 347 11.82 0.70 0.94
C LEU A 347 10.81 -0.04 0.05
N ASN A 348 10.36 0.56 -1.06
CA ASN A 348 9.38 -0.06 -1.94
C ASN A 348 10.03 -0.58 -3.24
N PRO A 349 9.94 -1.89 -3.54
CA PRO A 349 10.39 -2.44 -4.82
C PRO A 349 9.72 -1.80 -6.05
N ILE A 350 8.48 -1.33 -5.90
CA ILE A 350 7.69 -0.68 -6.96
C ILE A 350 7.12 0.62 -6.39
N SER A 351 7.34 1.74 -7.07
CA SER A 351 6.81 3.06 -6.72
C SER A 351 6.14 3.71 -7.93
N ILE A 352 4.85 4.01 -7.80
CA ILE A 352 4.07 4.73 -8.81
C ILE A 352 3.76 6.10 -8.23
N PHE A 353 4.35 7.16 -8.76
CA PHE A 353 4.15 8.50 -8.23
C PHE A 353 3.03 9.23 -8.95
N MET A 354 2.15 9.85 -8.17
CA MET A 354 1.17 10.81 -8.68
C MET A 354 1.78 12.20 -8.78
N THR A 355 1.66 12.80 -9.95
CA THR A 355 1.86 14.22 -10.23
C THR A 355 0.75 14.73 -11.13
N HIS A 356 0.70 16.05 -11.36
CA HIS A 356 -0.32 16.67 -12.20
C HIS A 356 0.34 17.62 -13.20
N LEU A 357 -0.35 17.94 -14.29
CA LEU A 357 0.10 18.86 -15.35
C LEU A 357 0.72 20.16 -14.79
N SER A 358 0.11 20.76 -13.76
CA SER A 358 0.59 22.01 -13.18
C SER A 358 1.97 21.90 -12.53
N ASN A 359 2.41 20.69 -12.15
CA ASN A 359 3.77 20.48 -11.63
C ASN A 359 4.85 20.57 -12.71
N TYR A 360 4.46 20.58 -13.99
CA TYR A 360 5.38 20.61 -15.13
C TYR A 360 5.31 21.94 -15.90
N GLY A 361 4.38 22.83 -15.56
CA GLY A 361 4.41 24.23 -16.01
C GLY A 361 5.28 25.12 -15.11
N ASN A 362 5.52 26.36 -15.54
CA ASN A 362 6.22 27.40 -14.75
C ASN A 362 7.62 26.94 -14.26
N ASP A 363 7.83 26.78 -12.94
CA ASP A 363 9.14 26.37 -12.39
C ASP A 363 9.41 24.86 -12.54
N ARG A 364 8.47 24.10 -13.11
CA ARG A 364 8.64 22.67 -13.46
C ARG A 364 9.06 21.82 -12.26
N LEU A 365 8.41 22.01 -11.12
CA LEU A 365 8.75 21.33 -9.87
C LEU A 365 8.77 19.80 -10.00
N GLY A 366 7.90 19.21 -10.83
CA GLY A 366 7.93 17.79 -11.16
C GLY A 366 9.26 17.33 -11.77
N LEU A 367 9.78 18.09 -12.75
CA LEU A 367 11.06 17.79 -13.39
C LEU A 367 12.22 17.94 -12.40
N TYR A 368 12.21 19.02 -11.61
CA TYR A 368 13.20 19.25 -10.55
C TYR A 368 13.23 18.06 -9.57
N THR A 369 12.08 17.66 -9.04
CA THR A 369 11.96 16.59 -8.05
C THR A 369 12.53 15.27 -8.54
N PHE A 370 12.10 14.76 -9.69
CA PHE A 370 12.53 13.43 -10.14
C PHE A 370 13.97 13.42 -10.66
N LYS A 371 14.43 14.50 -11.29
CA LYS A 371 15.84 14.63 -11.69
C LYS A 371 16.76 14.58 -10.47
N HIS A 372 16.44 15.33 -9.42
CA HIS A 372 17.26 15.36 -8.20
C HIS A 372 17.15 14.06 -7.41
N LEU A 373 15.96 13.45 -7.32
CA LEU A 373 15.76 12.15 -6.67
C LEU A 373 16.61 11.05 -7.32
N VAL A 374 16.56 10.93 -8.65
CA VAL A 374 17.31 9.89 -9.38
C VAL A 374 18.82 10.10 -9.23
N ARG A 375 19.29 11.34 -9.29
CA ARG A 375 20.70 11.66 -9.03
C ARG A 375 21.10 11.26 -7.60
N PHE A 376 20.30 11.62 -6.61
CA PHE A 376 20.57 11.29 -5.21
C PHE A 376 20.61 9.77 -4.98
N LEU A 377 19.63 9.03 -5.51
CA LEU A 377 19.60 7.56 -5.46
C LEU A 377 20.86 6.94 -6.09
N ASN A 378 21.28 7.42 -7.27
CA ASN A 378 22.46 6.91 -7.95
C ASN A 378 23.77 7.22 -7.21
N SER A 379 23.86 8.39 -6.57
CA SER A 379 25.02 8.81 -5.79
C SER A 379 25.20 8.00 -4.52
N TRP A 380 24.10 7.61 -3.86
CA TRP A 380 24.15 7.04 -2.51
C TRP A 380 23.78 5.56 -2.42
N THR A 381 23.29 4.96 -3.51
CA THR A 381 22.80 3.58 -3.49
C THR A 381 23.27 2.72 -4.67
N ASN A 382 23.25 1.41 -4.49
CA ASN A 382 23.45 0.40 -5.51
C ASN A 382 22.12 -0.05 -6.14
N LEU A 383 21.05 0.72 -5.94
CA LEU A 383 19.74 0.41 -6.52
C LEU A 383 19.79 0.45 -8.05
N LYS A 384 19.08 -0.47 -8.67
CA LYS A 384 18.92 -0.57 -10.11
C LYS A 384 17.54 -0.06 -10.48
N LEU A 385 17.48 1.19 -10.90
CA LEU A 385 16.22 1.84 -11.26
C LEU A 385 15.76 1.35 -12.64
N GLN A 386 14.49 0.99 -12.74
CA GLN A 386 13.84 0.49 -13.94
C GLN A 386 12.46 1.13 -14.09
N THR A 387 11.92 1.11 -15.31
CA THR A 387 10.50 1.40 -15.54
C THR A 387 9.88 0.25 -16.33
N LEU A 388 8.57 0.08 -16.20
CA LEU A 388 7.80 -0.86 -17.00
C LEU A 388 6.48 -0.20 -17.40
N PRO A 389 5.93 -0.53 -18.59
CA PRO A 389 4.57 -0.14 -18.95
C PRO A 389 3.58 -0.60 -17.88
N PRO A 390 2.51 0.16 -17.58
CA PRO A 390 1.65 -0.09 -16.42
C PRO A 390 1.10 -1.52 -16.28
N VAL A 391 0.74 -2.16 -17.39
CA VAL A 391 0.25 -3.56 -17.38
C VAL A 391 1.33 -4.55 -16.97
N GLN A 392 2.55 -4.38 -17.46
CA GLN A 392 3.70 -5.23 -17.09
C GLN A 392 4.13 -4.94 -15.65
N LEU A 393 4.07 -3.67 -15.23
CA LEU A 393 4.35 -3.28 -13.85
C LEU A 393 3.36 -3.92 -12.88
N ALA A 394 2.07 -3.98 -13.24
CA ALA A 394 1.06 -4.65 -12.43
C ALA A 394 1.30 -6.16 -12.29
N GLN A 395 1.64 -6.82 -13.40
CA GLN A 395 2.01 -8.24 -13.36
C GLN A 395 3.21 -8.46 -12.46
N LYS A 396 4.23 -7.60 -12.56
CA LYS A 396 5.41 -7.64 -11.67
C LYS A 396 5.03 -7.42 -10.21
N TYR A 397 4.13 -6.48 -9.93
CA TYR A 397 3.64 -6.21 -8.59
C TYR A 397 3.03 -7.46 -7.94
N PHE A 398 2.06 -8.09 -8.60
CA PHE A 398 1.38 -9.28 -8.05
C PHE A 398 2.21 -10.57 -8.16
N GLN A 399 3.36 -10.54 -8.83
CA GLN A 399 4.40 -11.57 -8.71
C GLN A 399 5.21 -11.41 -7.43
N ILE A 400 5.51 -10.18 -7.02
CA ILE A 400 6.26 -9.89 -5.78
C ILE A 400 5.34 -10.01 -4.56
N PHE A 401 4.13 -9.46 -4.63
CA PHE A 401 3.14 -9.38 -3.55
C PHE A 401 1.92 -10.26 -3.87
N SER A 402 2.15 -11.58 -3.92
CA SER A 402 1.14 -12.55 -4.36
C SER A 402 -0.09 -12.62 -3.43
N GLU A 403 0.12 -12.34 -2.15
CA GLU A 403 -0.85 -12.30 -1.06
C GLU A 403 -1.78 -11.09 -1.11
N GLU A 404 -1.40 -10.05 -1.85
CA GLU A 404 -2.17 -8.81 -1.97
C GLU A 404 -3.21 -8.85 -3.10
N LYS A 405 -3.32 -9.97 -3.83
CA LYS A 405 -4.35 -10.12 -4.88
C LYS A 405 -5.75 -10.00 -4.31
N ASP A 406 -5.96 -10.55 -3.12
CA ASP A 406 -7.26 -10.54 -2.47
C ASP A 406 -7.49 -9.20 -1.76
N PRO A 407 -8.61 -8.51 -2.06
CA PRO A 407 -8.94 -7.27 -1.36
C PRO A 407 -9.20 -7.53 0.12
N LEU A 408 -9.17 -6.46 0.91
CA LEU A 408 -9.61 -6.41 2.29
C LEU A 408 -10.44 -5.14 2.44
N TRP A 409 -11.73 -5.28 2.20
CA TRP A 409 -12.73 -4.22 2.27
C TRP A 409 -12.76 -3.61 3.68
N GLN A 410 -12.40 -2.33 3.77
CA GLN A 410 -12.53 -1.53 4.99
C GLN A 410 -13.93 -0.92 5.07
N ASP A 411 -14.35 -0.55 6.28
CA ASP A 411 -15.53 0.30 6.50
C ASP A 411 -15.32 1.70 5.87
N PRO A 412 -16.04 2.05 4.78
CA PRO A 412 -15.90 3.35 4.15
C PRO A 412 -16.30 4.53 5.05
N CYS A 413 -17.04 4.28 6.14
CA CYS A 413 -17.49 5.33 7.06
C CYS A 413 -16.52 5.66 8.19
N GLU A 414 -15.54 4.79 8.48
CA GLU A 414 -14.51 5.09 9.50
C GLU A 414 -13.44 6.06 8.95
N ASP A 415 -13.34 6.21 7.63
CA ASP A 415 -12.42 7.13 6.97
C ASP A 415 -13.21 8.26 6.28
N LYS A 416 -12.99 9.50 6.76
CA LYS A 416 -13.67 10.68 6.21
C LYS A 416 -13.45 10.82 4.70
N ARG A 417 -12.23 10.56 4.22
CA ARG A 417 -11.90 10.72 2.80
C ARG A 417 -12.61 9.67 1.96
N HIS A 418 -12.65 8.42 2.41
CA HIS A 418 -13.42 7.36 1.73
C HIS A 418 -14.90 7.69 1.66
N LYS A 419 -15.48 8.18 2.77
CA LYS A 419 -16.88 8.61 2.81
C LYS A 419 -17.16 9.76 1.83
N ASP A 420 -16.25 10.73 1.73
CA ASP A 420 -16.40 11.89 0.84
C ASP A 420 -16.36 11.51 -0.65
N ILE A 421 -15.70 10.40 -1.02
CA ILE A 421 -15.59 9.89 -2.40
C ILE A 421 -16.43 8.63 -2.67
N TRP A 422 -17.34 8.30 -1.75
CA TRP A 422 -18.30 7.20 -1.88
C TRP A 422 -19.63 7.73 -2.45
N SER A 423 -20.39 6.88 -3.14
CA SER A 423 -21.68 7.31 -3.71
C SER A 423 -22.64 7.74 -2.59
N LYS A 424 -23.32 8.88 -2.78
CA LYS A 424 -24.29 9.44 -1.83
C LYS A 424 -25.54 8.57 -1.65
N GLU A 425 -25.78 7.62 -2.57
CA GLU A 425 -26.89 6.65 -2.47
C GLU A 425 -26.56 5.51 -1.50
N LYS A 426 -25.30 5.40 -1.07
CA LYS A 426 -24.84 4.38 -0.14
C LYS A 426 -24.73 4.96 1.26
N THR A 427 -25.12 4.16 2.24
CA THR A 427 -25.00 4.50 3.66
C THR A 427 -24.51 3.29 4.44
N CYS A 428 -23.69 3.54 5.46
CA CYS A 428 -23.23 2.49 6.37
C CYS A 428 -24.32 2.02 7.34
N ASP A 429 -25.43 2.75 7.44
CA ASP A 429 -26.61 2.28 8.17
C ASP A 429 -27.21 1.01 7.56
N ARG A 430 -26.88 0.73 6.29
CA ARG A 430 -27.28 -0.48 5.57
C ARG A 430 -26.43 -1.71 5.93
N PHE A 431 -25.31 -1.55 6.64
CA PHE A 431 -24.51 -2.70 7.06
C PHE A 431 -25.13 -3.42 8.28
N PRO A 432 -24.96 -4.75 8.38
CA PRO A 432 -25.38 -5.49 9.55
C PRO A 432 -24.54 -5.11 10.76
N LYS A 433 -25.24 -4.92 11.88
CA LYS A 433 -24.67 -4.63 13.19
C LYS A 433 -24.46 -5.91 14.01
N LEU A 434 -24.97 -7.06 13.54
CA LEU A 434 -24.82 -8.37 14.15
C LEU A 434 -24.54 -9.46 13.10
N LEU A 435 -23.55 -10.31 13.38
CA LEU A 435 -23.21 -11.50 12.60
C LEU A 435 -23.46 -12.76 13.42
N ILE A 436 -24.32 -13.66 12.94
CA ILE A 436 -24.50 -15.01 13.50
C ILE A 436 -23.60 -15.95 12.72
N ILE A 437 -22.44 -16.30 13.29
CA ILE A 437 -21.33 -16.89 12.55
C ILE A 437 -21.37 -18.42 12.44
N GLY A 438 -22.26 -19.08 13.18
CA GLY A 438 -22.35 -20.55 13.22
C GLY A 438 -22.01 -21.15 14.59
N PRO A 439 -21.37 -22.33 14.64
CA PRO A 439 -21.13 -23.25 13.51
C PRO A 439 -22.41 -23.86 12.93
N GLN A 440 -22.27 -24.59 11.81
CA GLN A 440 -23.38 -25.35 11.24
C GLN A 440 -23.93 -26.38 12.25
N LYS A 441 -25.25 -26.62 12.17
CA LYS A 441 -25.99 -27.65 12.91
C LYS A 441 -26.17 -27.41 14.41
N THR A 442 -26.11 -26.16 14.85
CA THR A 442 -26.29 -25.78 16.27
C THR A 442 -27.59 -25.02 16.57
N GLY A 443 -28.48 -24.88 15.58
CA GLY A 443 -29.75 -24.14 15.73
C GLY A 443 -29.71 -22.70 15.19
N THR A 444 -28.70 -22.37 14.38
CA THR A 444 -28.52 -21.03 13.77
C THR A 444 -29.75 -20.53 13.00
N THR A 445 -30.44 -21.39 12.26
CA THR A 445 -31.64 -21.01 11.50
C THR A 445 -32.82 -20.71 12.44
N ALA A 446 -32.93 -21.44 13.56
CA ALA A 446 -33.94 -21.15 14.57
C ALA A 446 -33.68 -19.79 15.24
N LEU A 447 -32.44 -19.50 15.64
CA LEU A 447 -32.09 -18.19 16.19
C LEU A 447 -32.36 -17.07 15.18
N TYR A 448 -31.96 -17.24 13.92
CA TYR A 448 -32.20 -16.27 12.85
C TYR A 448 -33.70 -15.95 12.70
N LEU A 449 -34.55 -16.99 12.67
CA LEU A 449 -36.00 -16.82 12.55
C LEU A 449 -36.59 -16.13 13.78
N PHE A 450 -36.19 -16.51 15.00
CA PHE A 450 -36.72 -15.90 16.22
C PHE A 450 -36.28 -14.46 16.41
N LEU A 451 -35.03 -14.11 16.07
CA LEU A 451 -34.58 -12.72 16.09
C LEU A 451 -35.33 -11.87 15.07
N GLY A 452 -35.64 -12.40 13.89
CA GLY A 452 -36.43 -11.72 12.88
C GLY A 452 -37.89 -11.46 13.27
N MET A 453 -38.38 -12.05 14.38
CA MET A 453 -39.70 -11.73 14.93
C MET A 453 -39.69 -10.47 15.81
N HIS A 454 -38.52 -9.96 16.20
CA HIS A 454 -38.41 -8.74 17.00
C HIS A 454 -38.58 -7.51 16.10
N PRO A 455 -39.45 -6.53 16.43
CA PRO A 455 -39.79 -5.42 15.53
C PRO A 455 -38.59 -4.51 15.19
N ASP A 456 -37.62 -4.39 16.09
CA ASP A 456 -36.43 -3.55 15.89
C ASP A 456 -35.26 -4.29 15.20
N LEU A 457 -35.40 -5.58 14.89
CA LEU A 457 -34.37 -6.38 14.22
C LEU A 457 -34.85 -6.76 12.82
N SER A 458 -34.00 -6.55 11.82
CA SER A 458 -34.31 -6.92 10.44
C SER A 458 -33.22 -7.82 9.88
N SER A 459 -33.61 -8.96 9.33
CA SER A 459 -32.68 -9.86 8.66
C SER A 459 -32.38 -9.41 7.23
N ASN A 460 -31.35 -10.03 6.62
CA ASN A 460 -31.11 -9.92 5.19
C ASN A 460 -32.24 -10.55 4.35
N TYR A 461 -32.35 -10.10 3.09
CA TYR A 461 -33.10 -10.79 2.05
C TYR A 461 -32.46 -12.14 1.72
N PRO A 462 -33.26 -13.16 1.35
CA PRO A 462 -32.74 -14.47 1.02
C PRO A 462 -31.98 -14.47 -0.32
N SER A 463 -30.89 -15.22 -0.35
CA SER A 463 -30.15 -15.59 -1.55
C SER A 463 -30.84 -16.75 -2.27
N SER A 464 -30.89 -16.72 -3.61
CA SER A 464 -31.39 -17.85 -4.40
C SER A 464 -30.48 -19.09 -4.34
N GLU A 465 -29.19 -18.91 -4.00
CA GLU A 465 -28.19 -19.98 -3.95
C GLU A 465 -27.95 -20.50 -2.53
N THR A 466 -28.00 -19.60 -1.55
CA THR A 466 -27.60 -19.86 -0.16
C THR A 466 -28.72 -19.63 0.86
N PHE A 467 -29.95 -19.44 0.36
CA PHE A 467 -31.17 -19.28 1.17
C PHE A 467 -31.06 -18.14 2.17
N GLU A 468 -31.25 -18.38 3.47
CA GLU A 468 -31.12 -17.34 4.49
C GLU A 468 -29.68 -16.83 4.67
N GLU A 469 -28.67 -17.58 4.21
CA GLU A 469 -27.26 -17.21 4.38
C GLU A 469 -26.74 -16.35 3.23
N ILE A 470 -25.88 -15.37 3.55
CA ILE A 470 -25.21 -14.54 2.54
C ILE A 470 -23.88 -15.19 2.10
N GLN A 471 -23.14 -15.76 3.05
CA GLN A 471 -21.84 -16.38 2.83
C GLN A 471 -20.85 -15.43 2.11
N PHE A 472 -20.78 -14.18 2.56
CA PHE A 472 -19.89 -13.16 1.99
C PHE A 472 -18.44 -13.36 2.43
N PHE A 473 -18.16 -13.44 3.73
CA PHE A 473 -16.79 -13.38 4.25
C PHE A 473 -15.96 -14.67 4.11
N ASN A 474 -16.59 -15.83 3.94
CA ASN A 474 -15.93 -17.14 3.98
C ASN A 474 -15.35 -17.63 2.64
N GLY A 475 -15.71 -17.03 1.51
CA GLY A 475 -15.38 -17.63 0.21
C GLY A 475 -15.37 -16.66 -0.97
N HIS A 476 -15.81 -17.16 -2.13
CA HIS A 476 -15.72 -16.45 -3.42
C HIS A 476 -16.63 -15.22 -3.51
N ASN A 477 -17.75 -15.21 -2.79
CA ASN A 477 -18.68 -14.07 -2.78
C ASN A 477 -18.03 -12.78 -2.27
N TYR A 478 -17.00 -12.88 -1.42
CA TYR A 478 -16.24 -11.73 -0.95
C TYR A 478 -15.68 -10.86 -2.08
N HIS A 479 -15.30 -11.47 -3.20
CA HIS A 479 -14.70 -10.79 -4.34
C HIS A 479 -15.73 -10.02 -5.19
N LYS A 480 -17.04 -10.24 -4.96
CA LYS A 480 -18.12 -9.46 -5.58
C LYS A 480 -18.20 -8.04 -5.02
N GLY A 481 -17.54 -7.76 -3.88
CA GLY A 481 -17.38 -6.41 -3.34
C GLY A 481 -18.47 -6.00 -2.34
N ILE A 482 -18.26 -4.84 -1.74
CA ILE A 482 -19.13 -4.27 -0.70
C ILE A 482 -20.55 -4.06 -1.22
N ASP A 483 -20.70 -3.58 -2.47
CA ASP A 483 -22.01 -3.28 -3.06
C ASP A 483 -22.90 -4.51 -3.12
N TRP A 484 -22.35 -5.64 -3.58
CA TRP A 484 -23.04 -6.93 -3.59
C TRP A 484 -23.50 -7.36 -2.18
N TYR A 485 -22.68 -7.10 -1.16
CA TYR A 485 -23.05 -7.42 0.23
C TYR A 485 -24.17 -6.52 0.75
N MET A 486 -24.14 -5.22 0.44
CA MET A 486 -25.16 -4.25 0.84
C MET A 486 -26.52 -4.52 0.20
N GLU A 487 -26.56 -5.09 -1.01
CA GLU A 487 -27.81 -5.41 -1.72
C GLU A 487 -28.72 -6.37 -0.95
N PHE A 488 -28.15 -7.20 -0.06
CA PHE A 488 -28.92 -8.12 0.79
C PHE A 488 -29.67 -7.43 1.93
N PHE A 489 -29.36 -6.17 2.24
CA PHE A 489 -30.02 -5.45 3.32
C PHE A 489 -31.03 -4.44 2.77
N PRO A 490 -32.15 -4.23 3.47
CA PRO A 490 -33.10 -3.17 3.11
C PRO A 490 -32.43 -1.80 3.06
N ILE A 491 -33.00 -0.88 2.28
CA ILE A 491 -32.58 0.52 2.35
C ILE A 491 -33.06 1.06 3.70
N PRO A 492 -32.18 1.67 4.52
CA PRO A 492 -32.57 2.23 5.80
C PRO A 492 -33.73 3.20 5.65
N SER A 493 -34.73 3.01 6.50
CA SER A 493 -35.81 3.96 6.67
C SER A 493 -35.30 5.19 7.43
N ASN A 494 -35.98 6.33 7.33
CA ASN A 494 -35.62 7.53 8.11
C ASN A 494 -35.86 7.35 9.64
N THR A 495 -36.27 6.16 10.09
CA THR A 495 -36.43 5.85 11.51
C THR A 495 -35.13 5.26 12.09
N THR A 496 -34.70 5.80 13.23
CA THR A 496 -33.43 5.52 13.91
C THR A 496 -33.26 4.10 14.47
N SER A 497 -34.16 3.18 14.16
CA SER A 497 -34.28 1.84 14.77
C SER A 497 -33.72 0.69 13.92
N ASP A 498 -33.22 0.94 12.71
CA ASP A 498 -32.82 -0.14 11.81
C ASP A 498 -31.54 -0.84 12.31
N PHE A 499 -31.72 -2.05 12.85
CA PHE A 499 -30.65 -2.94 13.29
C PHE A 499 -30.65 -4.21 12.45
N TYR A 500 -29.75 -4.25 11.47
CA TYR A 500 -29.64 -5.38 10.56
C TYR A 500 -28.73 -6.48 11.12
N PHE A 501 -29.08 -7.73 10.81
CA PHE A 501 -28.26 -8.89 11.11
C PHE A 501 -28.24 -9.88 9.95
N GLU A 502 -27.16 -10.65 9.85
CA GLU A 502 -27.09 -11.81 8.95
C GLU A 502 -26.66 -13.07 9.70
N LYS A 503 -26.94 -14.22 9.09
CA LYS A 503 -26.48 -15.53 9.56
C LYS A 503 -25.77 -16.24 8.44
N SER A 504 -24.54 -16.67 8.68
CA SER A 504 -23.80 -17.53 7.76
C SER A 504 -22.97 -18.52 8.57
N ALA A 505 -23.45 -19.76 8.69
CA ALA A 505 -22.87 -20.72 9.62
C ALA A 505 -21.47 -21.23 9.23
N ASN A 506 -21.04 -20.95 7.99
CA ASN A 506 -19.70 -21.21 7.46
C ASN A 506 -18.68 -20.12 7.84
N TYR A 507 -19.06 -19.09 8.60
CA TYR A 507 -18.12 -18.07 9.07
C TYR A 507 -17.29 -18.58 10.25
N PHE A 508 -17.88 -19.38 11.13
CA PHE A 508 -17.25 -19.84 12.37
C PHE A 508 -15.93 -20.57 12.15
N ASP A 509 -15.91 -21.56 11.25
CA ASP A 509 -14.74 -22.39 10.95
C ASP A 509 -13.84 -21.81 9.84
N SER A 510 -14.23 -20.72 9.18
CA SER A 510 -13.44 -20.06 8.15
C SER A 510 -12.21 -19.36 8.73
N GLU A 511 -11.05 -19.56 8.10
CA GLU A 511 -9.79 -18.92 8.51
C GLU A 511 -9.72 -17.44 8.14
N VAL A 512 -10.40 -17.03 7.06
CA VAL A 512 -10.32 -15.67 6.51
C VAL A 512 -11.48 -14.77 6.96
N ALA A 513 -12.62 -15.36 7.32
CA ALA A 513 -13.83 -14.60 7.66
C ALA A 513 -13.63 -13.61 8.83
N PRO A 514 -12.95 -13.95 9.95
CA PRO A 514 -12.79 -13.03 11.07
C PRO A 514 -12.10 -11.71 10.67
N ARG A 515 -10.99 -11.81 9.94
CA ARG A 515 -10.20 -10.65 9.47
C ARG A 515 -10.99 -9.81 8.48
N ARG A 516 -11.68 -10.46 7.54
CA ARG A 516 -12.49 -9.78 6.51
C ARG A 516 -13.72 -9.08 7.11
N ALA A 517 -14.39 -9.73 8.07
CA ALA A 517 -15.52 -9.17 8.78
C ALA A 517 -15.08 -7.97 9.65
N ALA A 518 -14.00 -8.10 10.43
CA ALA A 518 -13.51 -7.02 11.28
C ALA A 518 -13.05 -5.79 10.48
N ALA A 519 -12.50 -5.97 9.28
CA ALA A 519 -12.11 -4.87 8.41
C ALA A 519 -13.32 -4.05 7.93
N LEU A 520 -14.41 -4.71 7.52
CA LEU A 520 -15.60 -4.04 6.98
C LEU A 520 -16.59 -3.61 8.07
N LEU A 521 -16.70 -4.40 9.14
CA LEU A 521 -17.70 -4.29 10.20
C LEU A 521 -17.03 -4.29 11.58
N PRO A 522 -16.11 -3.34 11.87
CA PRO A 522 -15.30 -3.36 13.10
C PRO A 522 -16.15 -3.27 14.38
N LYS A 523 -17.34 -2.67 14.29
CA LYS A 523 -18.25 -2.44 15.41
C LYS A 523 -19.36 -3.49 15.53
N ALA A 524 -19.42 -4.46 14.63
CA ALA A 524 -20.46 -5.49 14.68
C ALA A 524 -20.37 -6.32 15.97
N LYS A 525 -21.53 -6.79 16.44
CA LYS A 525 -21.64 -7.88 17.38
C LYS A 525 -21.51 -9.20 16.64
N VAL A 526 -20.92 -10.19 17.30
CA VAL A 526 -20.73 -11.54 16.79
C VAL A 526 -21.47 -12.47 17.73
N ILE A 527 -22.28 -13.38 17.20
CA ILE A 527 -22.95 -14.42 17.98
C ILE A 527 -22.56 -15.78 17.40
N THR A 528 -22.14 -16.69 18.28
CA THR A 528 -21.95 -18.11 17.97
C THR A 528 -22.86 -18.96 18.87
N ILE A 529 -23.34 -20.09 18.36
CA ILE A 529 -24.22 -21.00 19.09
C ILE A 529 -23.54 -22.36 19.17
N LEU A 530 -23.29 -22.86 20.38
CA LEU A 530 -22.61 -24.14 20.60
C LEU A 530 -23.58 -25.15 21.19
N ILE A 531 -23.49 -26.39 20.71
CA ILE A 531 -24.08 -27.58 21.34
C ILE A 531 -22.96 -28.60 21.57
N ASN A 532 -23.24 -29.72 22.24
CA ASN A 532 -22.24 -30.78 22.42
C ASN A 532 -21.57 -31.14 21.06
N PRO A 533 -20.23 -31.10 20.95
CA PRO A 533 -19.54 -31.30 19.69
C PRO A 533 -19.82 -32.67 19.05
N ALA A 534 -20.10 -33.71 19.85
CA ALA A 534 -20.50 -35.02 19.35
C ALA A 534 -21.88 -34.97 18.66
N ASP A 535 -22.86 -34.31 19.28
CA ASP A 535 -24.20 -34.13 18.71
C ASP A 535 -24.17 -33.25 17.46
N ARG A 536 -23.35 -32.20 17.46
CA ARG A 536 -23.11 -31.36 16.28
C ARG A 536 -22.53 -32.16 15.13
N ALA A 537 -21.52 -32.98 15.39
CA ALA A 537 -20.91 -33.86 14.40
C ALA A 537 -21.91 -34.89 13.85
N TYR A 538 -22.71 -35.50 14.73
CA TYR A 538 -23.76 -36.44 14.32
C TYR A 538 -24.86 -35.77 13.49
N SER A 539 -25.27 -34.56 13.87
CA SER A 539 -26.25 -33.76 13.12
C SER A 539 -25.73 -33.37 11.73
N TRP A 540 -24.43 -33.09 11.59
CA TRP A 540 -23.81 -32.88 10.27
C TRP A 540 -23.81 -34.17 9.44
N TYR A 541 -23.43 -35.30 10.02
CA TYR A 541 -23.50 -36.60 9.34
C TYR A 541 -24.93 -36.92 8.85
N GLN A 542 -25.94 -36.74 9.71
CA GLN A 542 -27.34 -36.96 9.33
C GLN A 542 -27.81 -35.96 8.27
N HIS A 543 -27.35 -34.71 8.31
CA HIS A 543 -27.61 -33.73 7.27
C HIS A 543 -27.06 -34.16 5.91
N GLN A 544 -25.84 -34.69 5.87
CA GLN A 544 -25.26 -35.22 4.62
C GLN A 544 -26.04 -36.42 4.10
N ARG A 545 -26.50 -37.32 4.99
CA ARG A 545 -27.39 -38.43 4.59
C ARG A 545 -28.70 -37.95 4.00
N ALA A 546 -29.31 -36.92 4.59
CA ALA A 546 -30.57 -36.34 4.11
C ALA A 546 -30.41 -35.62 2.75
N HIS A 547 -29.18 -35.24 2.38
CA HIS A 547 -28.83 -34.68 1.07
C HIS A 547 -28.20 -35.73 0.14
N ASP A 548 -28.44 -37.02 0.41
CA ASP A 548 -28.01 -38.15 -0.40
C ASP A 548 -26.49 -38.21 -0.67
N ASP A 549 -25.67 -37.74 0.28
CA ASP A 549 -24.21 -37.88 0.18
C ASP A 549 -23.83 -39.38 0.14
N PRO A 550 -23.17 -39.86 -0.94
CA PRO A 550 -22.90 -41.29 -1.11
C PRO A 550 -22.01 -41.89 -0.03
N VAL A 551 -21.10 -41.09 0.54
CA VAL A 551 -20.20 -41.54 1.61
C VAL A 551 -20.98 -41.65 2.92
N ALA A 552 -21.80 -40.66 3.24
CA ALA A 552 -22.61 -40.66 4.46
C ALA A 552 -23.68 -41.76 4.44
N LEU A 553 -24.21 -42.13 3.27
CA LEU A 553 -25.14 -43.25 3.12
C LEU A 553 -24.44 -44.61 3.26
N LYS A 554 -23.22 -44.74 2.70
CA LYS A 554 -22.44 -45.98 2.68
C LYS A 554 -21.86 -46.36 4.04
N PHE A 555 -21.34 -45.40 4.79
CA PHE A 555 -20.66 -45.65 6.06
C PHE A 555 -21.52 -45.21 7.24
N THR A 556 -21.44 -45.94 8.34
CA THR A 556 -22.07 -45.59 9.62
C THR A 556 -21.35 -44.40 10.27
N PHE A 557 -22.00 -43.72 11.22
CA PHE A 557 -21.38 -42.59 11.92
C PHE A 557 -20.09 -42.98 12.65
N HIS A 558 -20.06 -44.17 13.27
CA HIS A 558 -18.88 -44.66 13.98
C HIS A 558 -17.70 -44.86 13.02
N GLU A 559 -17.93 -45.45 11.85
CA GLU A 559 -16.90 -45.63 10.81
C GLU A 559 -16.40 -44.29 10.27
N VAL A 560 -17.27 -43.28 10.15
CA VAL A 560 -16.88 -41.93 9.73
C VAL A 560 -15.95 -41.29 10.75
N ILE A 561 -16.33 -41.25 12.04
CA ILE A 561 -15.53 -40.54 13.06
C ILE A 561 -14.22 -41.26 13.42
N THR A 562 -14.17 -42.59 13.27
CA THR A 562 -12.97 -43.41 13.53
C THR A 562 -12.12 -43.65 12.29
N ALA A 563 -12.45 -43.03 11.15
CA ALA A 563 -11.71 -43.18 9.91
C ALA A 563 -10.22 -42.87 10.11
N GLY A 564 -9.37 -43.88 9.89
CA GLY A 564 -7.92 -43.76 10.07
C GLY A 564 -7.21 -43.12 8.87
N PRO A 565 -5.87 -42.97 8.94
CA PRO A 565 -5.07 -42.42 7.85
C PRO A 565 -5.21 -43.20 6.54
N GLU A 566 -5.41 -44.52 6.58
CA GLU A 566 -5.58 -45.36 5.38
C GLU A 566 -6.99 -45.30 4.77
N ALA A 567 -7.92 -44.58 5.39
CA ALA A 567 -9.28 -44.46 4.87
C ALA A 567 -9.33 -43.69 3.55
N ALA A 568 -10.31 -44.03 2.71
CA ALA A 568 -10.53 -43.37 1.43
C ALA A 568 -10.63 -41.84 1.60
N PRO A 569 -10.04 -41.02 0.70
CA PRO A 569 -10.01 -39.57 0.86
C PRO A 569 -11.38 -38.93 1.11
N LYS A 570 -12.43 -39.38 0.40
CA LYS A 570 -13.79 -38.86 0.58
C LYS A 570 -14.37 -39.15 1.96
N LEU A 571 -14.02 -40.30 2.57
CA LEU A 571 -14.42 -40.63 3.94
C LEU A 571 -13.73 -39.73 4.95
N ARG A 572 -12.42 -39.47 4.77
CA ARG A 572 -11.67 -38.52 5.61
C ARG A 572 -12.18 -37.09 5.45
N THR A 573 -12.59 -36.67 4.25
CA THR A 573 -13.24 -35.36 4.04
C THR A 573 -14.53 -35.25 4.86
N LEU A 574 -15.39 -36.28 4.82
CA LEU A 574 -16.63 -36.29 5.62
C LEU A 574 -16.32 -36.28 7.13
N GLN A 575 -15.37 -37.10 7.59
CA GLN A 575 -14.88 -37.10 8.97
C GLN A 575 -14.44 -35.70 9.40
N ASN A 576 -13.60 -35.04 8.61
CA ASN A 576 -13.10 -33.70 8.92
C ASN A 576 -14.25 -32.69 9.02
N ARG A 577 -15.24 -32.73 8.11
CA ARG A 577 -16.40 -31.84 8.15
C ARG A 577 -17.31 -32.11 9.37
N CYS A 578 -17.38 -33.35 9.86
CA CYS A 578 -18.05 -33.70 11.11
C CYS A 578 -17.30 -33.16 12.34
N LEU A 579 -15.98 -33.41 12.43
CA LEU A 579 -15.20 -33.23 13.66
C LEU A 579 -14.56 -31.85 13.79
N VAL A 580 -13.92 -31.34 12.73
CA VAL A 580 -13.09 -30.12 12.81
C VAL A 580 -13.89 -28.88 13.23
N PRO A 581 -15.08 -28.59 12.69
CA PRO A 581 -15.84 -27.43 13.16
C PRO A 581 -16.36 -27.58 14.61
N GLY A 582 -16.21 -28.76 15.21
CA GLY A 582 -16.43 -29.03 16.64
C GLY A 582 -15.27 -28.56 17.55
N TRP A 583 -14.15 -28.10 16.99
CA TRP A 583 -13.01 -27.54 17.75
C TRP A 583 -13.28 -26.10 18.17
N TYR A 584 -14.32 -25.91 18.97
CA TYR A 584 -14.90 -24.59 19.22
C TYR A 584 -13.89 -23.58 19.76
N ALA A 585 -13.03 -23.96 20.71
CA ALA A 585 -12.01 -23.07 21.28
C ALA A 585 -11.06 -22.51 20.21
N THR A 586 -10.56 -23.36 19.31
CA THR A 586 -9.67 -22.96 18.21
C THR A 586 -10.32 -21.93 17.29
N HIS A 587 -11.60 -22.13 16.95
CA HIS A 587 -12.32 -21.22 16.06
C HIS A 587 -12.68 -19.91 16.76
N ILE A 588 -13.14 -19.97 18.02
CA ILE A 588 -13.46 -18.78 18.83
C ILE A 588 -12.20 -17.92 19.03
N GLU A 589 -11.04 -18.51 19.28
CA GLU A 589 -9.78 -17.77 19.41
C GLU A 589 -9.47 -16.92 18.16
N ARG A 590 -9.71 -17.43 16.96
CA ARG A 590 -9.53 -16.65 15.72
C ARG A 590 -10.45 -15.43 15.65
N TRP A 591 -11.70 -15.58 16.10
CA TRP A 591 -12.64 -14.46 16.18
C TRP A 591 -12.23 -13.45 17.26
N LEU A 592 -11.79 -13.90 18.42
CA LEU A 592 -11.31 -13.05 19.52
C LEU A 592 -9.99 -12.31 19.19
N ASN A 593 -9.20 -12.82 18.23
CA ASN A 593 -8.03 -12.10 17.71
C ASN A 593 -8.40 -10.90 16.83
N ASN A 594 -9.66 -10.79 16.38
CA ASN A 594 -10.12 -9.72 15.47
C ASN A 594 -11.24 -8.86 16.07
N TYR A 595 -12.01 -9.41 17.01
CA TYR A 595 -13.08 -8.72 17.74
C TYR A 595 -12.79 -8.74 19.24
N HIS A 596 -13.12 -7.65 19.93
CA HIS A 596 -12.98 -7.62 21.39
C HIS A 596 -13.99 -8.58 22.04
N ALA A 597 -13.64 -9.18 23.17
CA ALA A 597 -14.48 -10.18 23.86
C ALA A 597 -15.88 -9.65 24.25
N ASN A 598 -16.06 -8.35 24.43
CA ASN A 598 -17.38 -7.73 24.68
C ASN A 598 -18.26 -7.59 23.42
N GLN A 599 -17.74 -7.96 22.25
CA GLN A 599 -18.48 -8.00 20.98
C GLN A 599 -18.93 -9.42 20.62
N VAL A 600 -18.38 -10.47 21.24
CA VAL A 600 -18.58 -11.89 20.89
C VAL A 600 -19.41 -12.64 21.92
#